data_AF-A0A9Q3F3R9-F1
#
_entry.id   AF-A0A9Q3F3R9-F1
#
_cell.length_a   1.000
_cell.length_b   1.000
_cell.length_c   1.000
_cell.angle_alpha   90.00
_cell.angle_beta   90.00
_cell.angle_gamma   90.00
#
_symmetry.space_group_name_H-M   'P 1'
#
loop_
_entity.id
_entity.type
_entity.pdbx_description
1 polymer ?
#
loop_
_entity_poly.entity_id
_entity_poly.type
_entity_poly.pdbx_seq_one_letter_code
_entity_poly.pdbx_strand_id
1 'polypeptide(L)' 'MEKARCLMNHSNFPNQYWAEAVNTAIFLSNLSPTPSRENKSPHLLWTNTSAKLTKPQTFGCQAVIHKLKRQWDWKLAPPV' A
#
# COMPACT_ATOMS: atom_id res chain seq x y z
N MET A 1 7.28 -9.90 5.01
CA MET A 1 6.59 -10.91 4.17
C MET A 1 5.21 -11.24 4.69
N GLU A 2 5.06 -11.64 5.97
CA GLU A 2 3.75 -12.05 6.50
C GLU A 2 2.64 -10.98 6.36
N LYS A 3 2.94 -9.73 6.70
CA LYS A 3 2.00 -8.60 6.54
C LYS A 3 1.42 -8.48 5.12
N ALA A 4 2.25 -8.68 4.08
CA ALA A 4 1.79 -8.60 2.69
C ALA A 4 0.86 -9.79 2.34
N ARG A 5 1.17 -10.99 2.83
CA ARG A 5 0.29 -12.16 2.67
C ARG A 5 -1.06 -11.95 3.37
N CYS A 6 -1.05 -11.41 4.59
CA CYS A 6 -2.28 -11.08 5.31
C CYS A 6 -3.14 -10.06 4.54
N LEU A 7 -2.54 -9.01 3.98
CA LEU A 7 -3.26 -8.00 3.18
C LEU A 7 -3.90 -8.62 1.92
N MET A 8 -3.17 -9.49 1.22
CA MET A 8 -3.67 -10.21 0.05
C MET A 8 -4.83 -11.15 0.42
N ASN A 9 -4.65 -11.95 1.48
CA ASN A 9 -5.66 -12.91 1.92
C ASN A 9 -6.92 -12.23 2.49
N HIS A 10 -6.77 -11.07 3.14
CA HIS A 10 -7.90 -10.31 3.67
C HIS A 10 -8.73 -9.63 2.57
N SER A 11 -8.05 -9.14 1.53
CA SER A 11 -8.70 -8.39 0.45
C SER A 11 -9.26 -9.28 -0.66
N ASN A 12 -8.87 -10.56 -0.72
CA ASN A 12 -9.21 -11.48 -1.82
C ASN A 12 -8.79 -10.95 -3.22
N PHE A 13 -7.71 -10.17 -3.29
CA PHE A 13 -7.23 -9.63 -4.56
C PHE A 13 -6.42 -10.65 -5.38
N PRO A 14 -6.47 -10.58 -6.72
CA PRO A 14 -5.64 -11.43 -7.57
C PRO A 14 -4.15 -11.22 -7.30
N ASN A 15 -3.35 -12.29 -7.45
CA ASN A 15 -1.91 -12.26 -7.19
C ASN A 15 -1.14 -11.19 -7.96
N GLN A 16 -1.68 -10.64 -9.05
CA GLN A 16 -1.06 -9.52 -9.78
C GLN A 16 -0.81 -8.27 -8.92
N TYR A 17 -1.56 -8.08 -7.83
CA TYR A 17 -1.42 -6.92 -6.92
C TYR A 17 -0.45 -7.14 -5.75
N TRP A 18 0.39 -8.18 -5.82
CA TRP A 18 1.32 -8.53 -4.75
C TRP A 18 2.32 -7.39 -4.46
N ALA A 19 2.72 -6.62 -5.48
CA ALA A 19 3.67 -5.52 -5.33
C ALA A 19 3.06 -4.37 -4.51
N GLU A 20 1.79 -4.05 -4.76
CA GLU A 20 1.01 -3.06 -4.02
C GLU A 20 0.77 -3.51 -2.57
N ALA A 21 0.53 -4.80 -2.35
CA ALA A 21 0.40 -5.36 -1.01
C ALA A 21 1.71 -5.24 -0.22
N VAL A 22 2.86 -5.52 -0.85
CA VAL A 22 4.19 -5.34 -0.23
C VAL A 22 4.45 -3.87 0.08
N ASN A 23 4.18 -2.96 -0.85
CA ASN A 23 4.32 -1.51 -0.63
C ASN A 23 3.45 -1.04 0.54
N THR A 24 2.20 -1.49 0.61
CA THR A 24 1.29 -1.15 1.71
C THR A 24 1.79 -1.70 3.05
N ALA A 25 2.30 -2.94 3.08
CA ALA A 25 2.86 -3.54 4.28
C ALA A 25 4.09 -2.77 4.80
N ILE A 26 4.97 -2.30 3.89
CA ILE A 26 6.15 -1.49 4.23
C ILE A 26 5.71 -0.12 4.74
N PHE A 27 4.78 0.54 4.04
CA PHE A 27 4.22 1.82 4.44
C PHE A 27 3.64 1.76 5.86
N LEU A 28 2.80 0.77 6.15
CA LEU A 28 2.24 0.56 7.50
C LEU A 28 3.33 0.29 8.53
N SER A 29 4.37 -0.47 8.19
CA SER A 29 5.49 -0.76 9.09
C SER A 29 6.34 0.47 9.41
N ASN A 30 6.50 1.38 8.45
CA ASN A 30 7.24 2.63 8.63
C ASN A 30 6.44 3.66 9.45
N LEU A 31 5.12 3.56 9.42
CA LEU A 31 4.22 4.39 10.20
C LEU A 31 3.97 3.86 11.62
N SER A 32 4.00 2.54 11.81
CA SER A 32 3.71 1.94 13.11
C SER A 32 4.83 2.21 14.12
N PRO A 33 4.52 2.69 15.32
CA PRO A 33 5.48 2.72 16.42
C PRO A 33 5.83 1.29 16.84
N THR A 34 7.09 1.05 17.16
CA THR A 34 7.57 -0.27 17.61
C THR A 34 8.22 -0.16 19.00
N PRO A 35 7.93 -1.09 19.94
CA PRO A 35 8.52 -1.07 21.28
C PRO A 35 10.05 -1.09 21.27
N SER A 36 10.65 -1.80 20.31
CA SER A 36 12.10 -1.84 20.10
C SER A 36 12.73 -0.48 19.75
N ARG A 37 11.92 0.54 19.48
CA ARG A 37 12.34 1.90 19.13
C ARG A 37 11.70 2.94 20.05
N GLU A 38 11.53 2.61 21.33
CA GLU A 38 10.90 3.50 22.32
C GLU A 38 9.50 3.97 21.89
N ASN A 39 8.74 3.11 21.21
CA ASN A 39 7.44 3.47 20.62
C ASN A 39 7.49 4.63 19.61
N LYS A 40 8.64 4.88 18.98
CA LYS A 40 8.77 5.80 17.85
C LYS A 40 8.60 5.05 16.53
N SER A 41 7.93 5.67 15.56
CA SER A 41 7.81 5.10 14.22
C SER A 41 9.08 5.39 13.40
N PRO A 42 9.50 4.49 12.50
CA PRO A 42 10.61 4.77 11.58
C PRO A 42 10.45 6.09 10.81
N HIS A 43 9.23 6.43 10.39
CA HIS A 43 8.95 7.69 9.71
C HIS A 43 9.26 8.92 10.60
N LEU A 44 8.90 8.88 11.88
CA LEU A 44 9.22 9.93 12.83
C LEU A 44 10.74 10.08 13.00
N LEU A 45 11.45 8.96 13.12
CA LEU A 45 12.91 8.96 13.30
C LEU A 45 13.65 9.54 12.08
N TRP A 46 13.18 9.24 10.86
CA TRP A 46 13.82 9.74 9.65
C TRP A 46 13.46 11.18 9.30
N THR A 47 12.21 11.57 9.52
CA THR A 47 11.69 12.86 9.03
C THR A 47 11.59 13.91 10.14
N ASN A 48 11.87 13.54 11.39
CA ASN A 48 11.64 14.33 12.61
C ASN A 48 10.22 14.91 12.71
N THR A 49 9.27 14.33 11.97
CA THR A 49 7.90 14.80 11.83
C THR A 49 6.96 13.65 12.11
N SER A 50 5.93 13.89 12.94
CA SER A 50 4.92 12.87 13.20
C SER A 50 4.10 12.63 11.94
N ALA A 51 3.90 11.36 11.58
CA ALA A 51 3.05 11.02 10.45
C ALA A 51 1.61 11.45 10.76
N LYS A 52 1.00 12.22 9.85
CA LYS A 52 -0.44 12.51 9.92
C LYS A 52 -1.21 11.23 9.61
N LEU A 53 -1.63 10.50 10.65
CA LEU A 53 -2.42 9.27 10.55
C LEU A 53 -3.90 9.57 10.27
N THR A 54 -4.20 10.47 9.34
CA THR A 54 -5.57 10.81 8.95
C THR A 54 -6.12 9.65 8.09
N LYS A 55 -6.41 8.52 8.75
CA LYS A 55 -7.00 7.27 8.24
C LYS A 55 -6.17 6.58 7.14
N PRO A 56 -5.25 5.66 7.50
CA PRO A 56 -4.70 4.73 6.51
C PRO A 56 -5.86 3.95 5.85
N GLN A 57 -5.92 3.96 4.52
CA GLN A 57 -6.93 3.20 3.79
C GLN A 57 -6.64 1.70 3.87
N THR A 58 -7.68 0.88 3.91
CA THR A 58 -7.54 -0.58 3.87
C THR A 58 -7.02 -1.01 2.50
N PHE A 59 -6.14 -2.01 2.46
CA PHE A 59 -5.72 -2.59 1.20
C PHE A 59 -6.92 -3.25 0.51
N GLY A 60 -7.16 -2.90 -0.75
CA GLY A 60 -8.34 -3.31 -1.51
C GLY A 60 -9.54 -2.35 -1.41
N CYS A 61 -9.38 -1.18 -0.81
CA CYS A 61 -10.40 -0.12 -0.88
C CYS A 61 -10.61 0.39 -2.31
N GLN A 62 -11.77 1.01 -2.56
CA GLN A 62 -12.05 1.65 -3.84
C GLN A 62 -11.04 2.77 -4.11
N ALA A 63 -10.29 2.66 -5.21
CA ALA A 63 -9.36 3.68 -5.68
C ALA A 63 -9.88 4.29 -6.99
N VAL A 64 -9.79 5.62 -7.10
CA VAL A 64 -10.18 6.34 -8.32
C VAL A 64 -8.90 6.70 -9.08
N ILE A 65 -8.78 6.21 -10.31
CA ILE A 65 -7.70 6.59 -11.22
C ILE A 65 -8.24 7.63 -12.18
N HIS A 66 -7.66 8.84 -12.14
CA HIS A 66 -7.95 9.86 -13.14
C HIS A 66 -7.30 9.46 -14.47
N LYS A 67 -8.06 8.79 -15.34
CA LYS A 67 -7.61 8.51 -16.71
C LYS A 67 -7.65 9.81 -17.50
N LEU A 68 -6.48 10.37 -17.81
CA LEU A 68 -6.37 11.45 -18.78
C LEU A 68 -6.94 10.90 -20.11
N LYS A 69 -8.01 11.53 -20.60
CA LYS A 69 -8.65 11.14 -21.86
C LYS A 69 -7.58 11.21 -22.95
N ARG A 70 -7.20 10.04 -23.50
CA ARG A 70 -6.35 9.79 -24.69
C ARG A 70 -4.96 9.18 -24.42
N GLN A 71 -4.89 7.87 -24.20
CA GLN A 71 -3.75 7.07 -24.66
C GLN A 71 -4.15 5.62 -24.98
N TRP A 72 -4.32 5.38 -26.28
CA TRP A 72 -4.40 4.15 -27.07
C TRP A 72 -4.50 2.79 -26.34
N ASP A 73 -5.72 2.25 -26.33
CA ASP A 73 -6.17 1.03 -25.66
C ASP A 73 -5.61 -0.30 -26.21
N TRP A 74 -4.78 -0.29 -27.26
CA TRP A 74 -4.31 -1.51 -27.92
C TRP A 74 -3.29 -2.33 -27.11
N LYS A 75 -2.67 -1.74 -26.07
CA LYS A 75 -1.69 -2.45 -25.22
C LYS A 75 -2.32 -3.22 -24.05
N LEU A 76 -3.63 -3.08 -23.81
CA LEU A 76 -4.32 -3.69 -22.66
C LEU A 76 -5.39 -4.73 -23.06
N ALA A 77 -5.52 -5.04 -24.36
CA ALA A 77 -6.40 -6.11 -24.79
C ALA A 77 -5.78 -7.48 -24.46
N PRO A 78 -6.52 -8.43 -23.86
CA PRO A 78 -6.02 -9.79 -23.70
C PRO A 78 -5.84 -10.44 -25.09
N PRO A 79 -4.80 -11.28 -25.28
CA PRO A 79 -4.62 -11.99 -26.54
C PRO A 79 -5.79 -12.96 -26.76
N VAL A 80 -6.39 -12.89 -27.96
CA VAL A 80 -7.44 -13.81 -28.44
C VAL A 80 -6.89 -15.21 -28.66
#